data_AF-A0A061RK64-F1
#
_entry.id   AF-A0A061RK64-F1
#
_cell.length_a   1.000
_cell.length_b   1.000
_cell.length_c   1.000
_cell.angle_alpha   90.00
_cell.angle_beta   90.00
_cell.angle_gamma   90.00
#
_symmetry.space_group_name_H-M   'P 1'
#
loop_
_entity.id
_entity.type
_entity.pdbx_description
1 polymer ?
#
loop_
_entity_poly.entity_id
_entity_poly.type
_entity_poly.pdbx_seq_one_letter_code
_entity_poly.pdbx_strand_id
1 'polypeptide(L)'
;ARPAKGNPPHQALNLPHCRGRWAVRAAGLWACGRRLPAPRQLGLQGSPGRISQDYVLLIYAAADIVVVPSMFEPCGLTQLIAIRYGALPVVRRTGGLADTVFDVDETDEGNGFVFDGTDEASLENALGRAIKYYKEKPDWWAQRTAKNLRSDCSWRESAKQYVQLYYGISA
;
A
#
# COMPACT_ATOMS: atom_id res chain seq x y z
N ALA A 1 -5.25 22.26 -38.20
CA ALA A 1 -4.18 22.21 -37.18
C ALA A 1 -4.55 23.16 -36.04
N ARG A 2 -4.70 22.67 -34.80
CA ARG A 2 -4.84 23.52 -33.59
C ARG A 2 -3.49 23.56 -32.86
N PRO A 3 -3.08 24.71 -32.30
CA PRO A 3 -1.73 24.89 -31.76
C PRO A 3 -1.56 24.22 -30.38
N ALA A 4 -0.36 23.73 -30.12
CA ALA A 4 0.08 23.21 -28.83
C ALA A 4 0.14 24.32 -27.79
N LYS A 5 -0.62 24.19 -26.69
CA LYS A 5 -0.47 25.05 -25.52
C LYS A 5 0.68 24.51 -24.66
N GLY A 6 1.73 25.32 -24.50
CA GLY A 6 2.87 25.04 -23.63
C GLY A 6 2.46 24.88 -22.17
N ASN A 7 3.20 24.03 -21.46
CA ASN A 7 3.00 23.75 -20.04
C ASN A 7 3.52 24.93 -19.19
N PRO A 8 2.78 25.44 -18.20
CA PRO A 8 3.30 26.48 -17.32
C PRO A 8 4.33 25.91 -16.31
N PRO A 9 5.26 26.73 -15.80
CA PRO A 9 6.32 26.27 -14.91
C PRO A 9 5.76 25.87 -13.54
N HIS A 10 6.40 24.88 -12.93
CA HIS A 10 6.09 24.31 -11.62
C HIS A 10 5.97 25.39 -10.54
N GLN A 11 4.76 25.62 -10.02
CA GLN A 11 4.57 26.35 -8.76
C GLN A 11 4.68 25.37 -7.60
N ALA A 12 5.77 25.49 -6.83
CA ALA A 12 5.90 24.86 -5.53
C ALA A 12 4.90 25.51 -4.56
N LEU A 13 3.89 24.75 -4.13
CA LEU A 13 3.00 25.17 -3.05
C LEU A 13 3.76 25.14 -1.73
N ASN A 14 4.06 26.35 -1.23
CA ASN A 14 4.69 26.59 0.05
C ASN A 14 3.63 26.41 1.15
N LEU A 15 3.69 25.31 1.92
CA LEU A 15 2.81 25.07 3.06
C LEU A 15 3.59 25.31 4.36
N PRO A 16 3.18 26.28 5.20
CA PRO A 16 3.86 26.55 6.45
C PRO A 16 3.48 25.49 7.49
N HIS A 17 4.51 24.95 8.14
CA HIS A 17 4.45 24.34 9.47
C HIS A 17 3.67 23.03 9.63
N CYS A 18 4.28 21.91 9.24
CA CYS A 18 3.95 20.58 9.78
C CYS A 18 5.26 19.81 10.06
N ARG A 19 5.71 19.81 11.31
CA ARG A 19 6.73 18.88 11.81
C ARG A 19 6.09 17.48 11.91
N GLY A 20 6.69 16.48 11.25
CA GLY A 20 6.51 15.07 11.61
C GLY A 20 5.32 14.29 11.04
N ARG A 21 4.89 14.54 9.80
CA ARG A 21 3.96 13.62 9.10
C ARG A 21 4.61 13.04 7.86
N TRP A 22 4.95 11.75 7.91
CA TRP A 22 5.39 11.01 6.74
C TRP A 22 4.21 10.77 5.82
N ALA A 23 4.17 11.51 4.72
CA ALA A 23 3.49 11.13 3.49
C ALA A 23 4.44 11.56 2.37
N VAL A 24 5.20 10.62 1.82
CA VAL A 24 6.17 10.94 0.75
C VAL A 24 5.53 10.62 -0.60
N ARG A 25 5.06 11.72 -1.18
CA ARG A 25 4.54 12.03 -2.52
C ARG A 25 4.85 11.13 -3.74
N ALA A 26 3.81 11.06 -4.58
CA ALA A 26 3.72 11.55 -5.96
C ALA A 26 4.80 11.16 -6.98
N ALA A 27 4.45 10.18 -7.82
CA ALA A 27 4.72 10.24 -9.25
C ALA A 27 3.37 10.20 -9.98
N GLY A 28 3.12 11.19 -10.83
CA GLY A 28 1.90 11.26 -11.62
C GLY A 28 1.78 10.04 -12.51
N LEU A 29 0.80 9.19 -12.27
CA LEU A 29 0.41 8.13 -13.17
C LEU A 29 -1.10 8.01 -13.16
N TRP A 30 -1.67 8.29 -14.33
CA TRP A 30 -3.01 7.95 -14.72
C TRP A 30 -3.32 6.50 -14.34
N ALA A 31 -4.14 6.32 -13.30
CA ALA A 31 -4.85 5.06 -13.10
C ALA A 31 -5.85 4.92 -14.26
N CYS A 32 -5.46 4.11 -15.25
CA CYS A 32 -6.33 3.39 -16.18
C CYS A 32 -7.78 3.92 -16.28
N GLY A 33 -8.00 4.91 -17.15
CA GLY A 33 -9.32 5.30 -17.66
C GLY A 33 -10.37 5.85 -16.68
N ARG A 34 -10.14 5.86 -15.37
CA ARG A 34 -11.04 6.48 -14.40
C ARG A 34 -10.37 7.71 -13.81
N ARG A 35 -10.82 8.88 -14.28
CA ARG A 35 -10.56 10.15 -13.61
C ARG A 35 -11.08 10.02 -12.18
N LEU A 36 -10.17 9.89 -11.20
CA LEU A 36 -10.54 10.04 -9.80
C LEU A 36 -11.20 11.43 -9.66
N PRO A 37 -12.38 11.53 -9.04
CA PRO A 37 -13.03 12.81 -8.87
C PRO A 37 -12.05 13.75 -8.17
N ALA A 38 -11.91 14.96 -8.70
CA ALA A 38 -11.19 16.03 -8.00
C ALA A 38 -11.74 16.08 -6.56
N PRO A 39 -10.89 16.29 -5.54
CA PRO A 39 -11.37 16.40 -4.18
C PRO A 39 -12.35 17.57 -4.14
N ARG A 40 -13.65 17.28 -4.22
CA ARG A 40 -14.69 18.20 -3.76
C ARG A 40 -14.25 18.54 -2.35
N GLN A 41 -14.23 19.83 -2.00
CA GLN A 41 -14.22 20.28 -0.62
C GLN A 41 -15.25 19.44 0.13
N LEU A 42 -14.80 18.35 0.75
CA LEU A 42 -15.67 17.48 1.50
C LEU A 42 -15.84 18.22 2.81
N GLY A 43 -17.00 18.88 2.93
CA GLY A 43 -17.41 19.52 4.16
C GLY A 43 -17.21 18.54 5.29
N LEU A 44 -16.40 18.95 6.28
CA LEU A 44 -16.15 18.23 7.51
C LEU A 44 -17.44 18.21 8.33
N GLN A 45 -18.38 17.35 7.95
CA GLN A 45 -19.54 17.00 8.76
C GLN A 45 -19.39 15.53 9.16
N GLY A 46 -18.60 15.32 10.21
CA GLY A 46 -18.46 14.05 10.91
C GLY A 46 -17.96 14.31 12.31
N SER A 47 -18.48 13.59 13.31
CA SER A 47 -18.03 13.70 14.69
C SER A 47 -16.50 13.57 14.77
N PRO A 48 -15.83 14.36 15.64
CA PRO A 48 -14.39 14.25 15.83
C PRO A 48 -14.02 12.78 16.12
N GLY A 49 -13.19 12.18 15.26
CA GLY A 49 -12.63 10.84 15.49
C GLY A 49 -13.18 9.69 14.63
N ARG A 50 -14.20 9.87 13.79
CA ARG A 50 -14.64 8.79 12.87
C ARG A 50 -14.12 9.00 11.45
N ILE A 51 -13.19 8.16 11.01
CA ILE A 51 -12.75 8.10 9.61
C ILE A 51 -13.70 7.15 8.86
N SER A 52 -14.29 7.60 7.74
CA SER A 52 -15.12 6.71 6.93
C SER A 52 -14.24 5.70 6.16
N GLN A 53 -14.83 4.56 5.79
CA GLN A 53 -14.11 3.53 5.05
C GLN A 53 -13.54 4.05 3.73
N ASP A 54 -14.28 4.90 3.02
CA ASP A 54 -13.81 5.49 1.75
C ASP A 54 -12.55 6.34 1.94
N TYR A 55 -12.46 7.07 3.06
CA TYR A 55 -11.25 7.83 3.40
C TYR A 55 -10.07 6.92 3.69
N VAL A 56 -10.29 5.81 4.40
CA VAL A 56 -9.23 4.83 4.68
C VAL A 56 -8.65 4.28 3.38
N LEU A 57 -9.49 3.95 2.41
CA LEU A 57 -9.04 3.45 1.10
C LEU A 57 -8.24 4.50 0.31
N LEU A 58 -8.59 5.78 0.42
CA LEU A 58 -7.79 6.86 -0.17
C LEU A 58 -6.41 6.99 0.48
N ILE A 59 -6.29 6.72 1.78
CA ILE A 59 -4.99 6.71 2.47
C ILE A 59 -4.11 5.59 1.91
N TYR A 60 -4.65 4.39 1.75
CA TYR A 60 -3.91 3.28 1.13
C TYR A 60 -3.51 3.59 -0.31
N ALA A 61 -4.41 4.16 -1.11
CA ALA A 61 -4.13 4.54 -2.49
C ALA A 61 -3.07 5.64 -2.62
N ALA A 62 -2.85 6.42 -1.57
CA ALA A 62 -1.87 7.51 -1.54
C ALA A 62 -0.55 7.12 -0.87
N ALA A 63 -0.44 5.92 -0.32
CA ALA A 63 0.72 5.46 0.43
C ALA A 63 1.63 4.58 -0.44
N ASP A 64 2.94 4.89 -0.49
CA ASP A 64 3.95 4.00 -1.07
C ASP A 64 4.36 2.89 -0.08
N ILE A 65 4.36 3.20 1.21
CA ILE A 65 4.72 2.29 2.30
C ILE A 65 3.62 2.30 3.35
N VAL A 66 3.20 1.12 3.78
CA VAL A 66 2.28 0.92 4.91
C VAL A 66 2.99 0.13 5.98
N VAL A 67 3.08 0.68 7.18
CA VAL A 67 3.78 0.04 8.30
C VAL A 67 2.76 -0.67 9.19
N VAL A 68 2.96 -1.97 9.43
CA VAL A 68 2.13 -2.80 10.31
C VAL A 68 3.03 -3.52 11.32
N PRO A 69 3.44 -2.83 12.40
CA PRO A 69 4.36 -3.37 13.41
C PRO A 69 3.63 -4.22 14.46
N SER A 70 2.55 -4.90 14.05
CA SER A 70 1.67 -5.64 14.95
C SER A 70 2.45 -6.75 15.66
N MET A 71 2.16 -6.99 16.94
CA MET A 71 2.70 -8.14 17.68
C MET A 71 1.87 -9.39 17.45
N PHE A 72 0.59 -9.22 17.11
CA PHE A 72 -0.38 -10.29 16.95
C PHE A 72 -1.35 -9.92 15.83
N GLU A 73 -1.39 -10.72 14.76
CA GLU A 73 -2.22 -10.44 13.60
C GLU A 73 -2.95 -11.71 13.12
N PRO A 74 -4.23 -11.91 13.48
CA PRO A 74 -4.94 -13.16 13.19
C PRO A 74 -5.55 -13.21 11.79
N CYS A 75 -5.84 -12.05 11.17
CA CYS A 75 -6.64 -11.96 9.96
C CYS A 75 -5.87 -11.39 8.76
N GLY A 76 -4.98 -10.43 9.00
CA GLY A 76 -4.08 -9.94 7.96
C GLY A 76 -4.81 -9.31 6.76
N LEU A 77 -5.78 -8.42 6.99
CA LEU A 77 -6.41 -7.68 5.89
C LEU A 77 -5.63 -6.42 5.51
N THR A 78 -4.96 -5.79 6.47
CA THR A 78 -4.26 -4.51 6.32
C THR A 78 -3.19 -4.55 5.22
N GLN A 79 -2.34 -5.57 5.25
CA GLN A 79 -1.27 -5.78 4.28
C GLN A 79 -1.79 -6.20 2.91
N LEU A 80 -2.89 -6.96 2.85
CA LEU A 80 -3.56 -7.29 1.58
C LEU A 80 -4.15 -6.05 0.91
N ILE A 81 -4.76 -5.16 1.69
CA ILE A 81 -5.26 -3.87 1.19
C ILE A 81 -4.08 -3.01 0.71
N ALA A 82 -2.99 -2.92 1.48
CA ALA A 82 -1.78 -2.20 1.08
C ALA A 82 -1.23 -2.69 -0.26
N ILE A 83 -1.01 -4.00 -0.41
CA ILE A 83 -0.54 -4.64 -1.64
C ILE A 83 -1.51 -4.36 -2.79
N ARG A 84 -2.83 -4.48 -2.56
CA ARG A 84 -3.85 -4.24 -3.59
C ARG A 84 -3.84 -2.82 -4.15
N TYR A 85 -3.45 -1.83 -3.34
CA TYR A 85 -3.26 -0.44 -3.76
C TYR A 85 -1.84 -0.13 -4.25
N GLY A 86 -0.95 -1.14 -4.31
CA GLY A 86 0.40 -1.03 -4.85
C GLY A 86 1.46 -0.67 -3.82
N ALA A 87 1.09 -0.42 -2.56
CA ALA A 87 2.04 -0.12 -1.51
C ALA A 87 2.91 -1.35 -1.20
N LEU A 88 4.15 -1.12 -0.77
CA LEU A 88 5.02 -2.15 -0.22
C LEU A 88 4.90 -2.10 1.31
N PRO A 89 4.28 -3.11 1.96
CA PRO A 89 4.10 -3.08 3.40
C PRO A 89 5.42 -3.38 4.13
N VAL A 90 5.62 -2.74 5.28
CA VAL A 90 6.68 -3.06 6.25
C VAL A 90 6.01 -3.71 7.45
N VAL A 91 6.27 -5.00 7.67
CA VAL A 91 5.51 -5.81 8.63
C VAL A 91 6.39 -6.62 9.57
N ARG A 92 5.87 -6.92 10.75
CA ARG A 92 6.46 -7.95 11.60
C ARG A 92 6.09 -9.33 11.05
N ARG A 93 7.02 -10.30 11.11
CA ARG A 93 6.74 -11.72 10.86
C ARG A 93 5.90 -12.33 11.98
N THR A 94 4.59 -12.06 11.97
CA THR A 94 3.63 -12.61 12.95
C THR A 94 2.30 -12.94 12.29
N GLY A 95 1.71 -14.07 12.67
CA GLY A 95 0.41 -14.53 12.20
C GLY A 95 0.24 -14.40 10.68
N GLY A 96 -0.90 -13.86 10.25
CA GLY A 96 -1.24 -13.73 8.82
C GLY A 96 -0.32 -12.79 8.02
N LEU A 97 0.50 -11.96 8.68
CA LEU A 97 1.51 -11.13 7.99
C LEU A 97 2.64 -11.99 7.42
N ALA A 98 3.08 -13.01 8.18
CA ALA A 98 4.14 -13.92 7.76
C ALA A 98 3.73 -14.80 6.56
N ASP A 99 2.44 -15.07 6.42
CA ASP A 99 1.90 -15.92 5.35
C ASP A 99 1.69 -15.16 4.02
N THR A 100 1.68 -13.82 4.07
CA THR A 100 1.23 -12.98 2.94
C THR A 100 2.26 -11.97 2.46
N VAL A 101 3.18 -11.54 3.34
CA VAL A 101 4.26 -10.61 2.99
C VAL A 101 5.56 -11.38 2.93
N PHE A 102 6.17 -11.35 1.75
CA PHE A 102 7.45 -11.96 1.46
C PHE A 102 8.50 -10.87 1.35
N ASP A 103 9.59 -11.01 2.12
CA ASP A 103 10.64 -10.01 2.15
C ASP A 103 11.34 -9.92 0.78
N VAL A 104 11.56 -8.69 0.34
CA VAL A 104 12.21 -8.38 -0.94
C VAL A 104 13.68 -8.76 -1.02
N ASP A 105 14.35 -8.94 0.12
CA ASP A 105 15.74 -9.40 0.19
C ASP A 105 15.84 -10.94 0.29
N GLU A 106 14.75 -11.64 0.64
CA GLU A 106 14.71 -13.11 0.75
C GLU A 106 14.32 -13.80 -0.55
N THR A 107 13.52 -13.14 -1.38
CA THR A 107 13.02 -13.72 -2.62
C THR A 107 12.84 -12.68 -3.72
N ASP A 108 13.17 -13.07 -4.95
CA ASP A 108 12.86 -12.30 -6.15
C ASP A 108 11.36 -12.06 -6.31
N GLU A 109 10.51 -12.84 -5.63
CA GLU A 109 9.07 -12.65 -5.65
C GLU A 109 8.55 -11.71 -4.56
N GLY A 110 9.43 -11.15 -3.73
CA GLY A 110 9.09 -10.33 -2.57
C GLY A 110 8.18 -9.16 -2.88
N ASN A 111 7.24 -8.92 -1.97
CA ASN A 111 6.15 -7.94 -2.11
C ASN A 111 6.13 -6.89 -0.98
N GLY A 112 7.05 -6.99 0.00
CA GLY A 112 7.19 -6.03 1.10
C GLY A 112 8.48 -6.23 1.89
N PHE A 113 8.56 -5.62 3.07
CA PHE A 113 9.70 -5.70 3.99
C PHE A 113 9.25 -6.33 5.30
N VAL A 114 9.99 -7.31 5.79
CA VAL A 114 9.65 -8.10 6.97
C VAL A 114 10.71 -7.94 8.05
N PHE A 115 10.30 -7.97 9.32
CA PHE A 115 11.21 -8.04 10.48
C PHE A 115 10.65 -8.94 11.58
N ASP A 116 11.52 -9.50 12.42
CA ASP A 116 11.13 -10.47 13.46
C ASP A 116 11.13 -9.86 14.88
N GLY A 117 12.14 -9.04 15.21
CA GLY A 117 12.40 -8.58 16.58
C GLY A 117 11.39 -7.55 17.11
N THR A 118 11.05 -7.66 18.41
CA THR A 118 10.04 -6.85 19.12
C THR A 118 10.55 -5.48 19.55
N ASP A 119 11.84 -5.26 19.43
CA ASP A 119 12.54 -4.02 19.69
C ASP A 119 12.35 -2.98 18.57
N GLU A 120 12.57 -1.72 18.93
CA GLU A 120 12.52 -0.57 18.01
C GLU A 120 13.54 -0.70 16.87
N ALA A 121 14.74 -1.20 17.17
CA ALA A 121 15.82 -1.32 16.19
C ALA A 121 15.45 -2.25 15.02
N SER A 122 14.69 -3.30 15.28
CA SER A 122 14.18 -4.21 14.25
C SER A 122 13.21 -3.52 13.30
N LEU A 123 12.30 -2.68 13.81
CA LEU A 123 11.40 -1.88 12.98
C LEU A 123 12.16 -0.80 12.20
N GLU A 124 13.08 -0.08 12.87
CA GLU A 124 13.91 0.94 12.24
C GLU A 124 14.75 0.37 11.11
N ASN A 125 15.30 -0.83 11.28
CA ASN A 125 16.06 -1.51 10.23
C ASN A 125 15.19 -1.78 9.01
N ALA A 126 14.03 -2.42 9.19
CA ALA A 126 13.14 -2.74 8.06
C ALA A 126 12.59 -1.48 7.37
N LEU A 127 12.23 -0.45 8.14
CA LEU A 127 11.80 0.82 7.58
C LEU A 127 12.95 1.53 6.86
N GLY A 128 14.15 1.48 7.41
CA GLY A 128 15.37 1.99 6.80
C GLY A 128 15.67 1.32 5.45
N ARG A 129 15.53 -0.01 5.37
CA ARG A 129 15.61 -0.77 4.11
C ARG A 129 14.56 -0.28 3.11
N ALA A 130 13.31 -0.17 3.52
CA ALA A 130 12.23 0.29 2.65
C ALA A 130 12.49 1.68 2.07
N ILE A 131 12.89 2.64 2.92
CA ILE A 131 13.22 4.00 2.50
C ILE A 131 14.44 4.02 1.58
N LYS A 132 15.45 3.20 1.86
CA LYS A 132 16.64 3.07 1.01
C LYS A 132 16.26 2.60 -0.39
N TYR A 133 15.48 1.53 -0.50
CA TYR A 133 15.00 1.03 -1.78
C TYR A 133 14.16 2.06 -2.54
N TYR A 134 13.25 2.75 -1.86
CA TYR A 134 12.43 3.81 -2.44
C TYR A 134 13.29 4.94 -3.05
N LYS A 135 14.35 5.36 -2.35
CA LYS A 135 15.22 6.46 -2.80
C LYS A 135 16.25 6.05 -3.84
N GLU A 136 16.90 4.91 -3.65
CA GLU A 136 18.07 4.52 -4.44
C GLU A 136 17.71 3.67 -5.66
N LYS A 137 16.54 3.02 -5.67
CA LYS A 137 16.12 2.08 -6.72
C LYS A 137 14.72 2.40 -7.27
N PRO A 138 14.50 3.57 -7.89
CA PRO A 138 13.17 4.00 -8.34
C PRO A 138 12.55 3.06 -9.39
N ASP A 139 13.35 2.55 -10.34
CA ASP A 139 12.85 1.63 -11.37
C ASP A 139 12.42 0.29 -10.78
N TRP A 140 13.20 -0.24 -9.84
CA TRP A 140 12.84 -1.44 -9.11
C TRP A 140 11.56 -1.21 -8.29
N TRP A 141 11.45 -0.07 -7.62
CA TRP A 141 10.26 0.26 -6.82
C TRP A 141 9.01 0.33 -7.68
N ALA A 142 9.09 0.96 -8.86
CA ALA A 142 8.00 1.03 -9.81
C ALA A 142 7.58 -0.36 -10.32
N GLN A 143 8.54 -1.24 -10.61
CA GLN A 143 8.26 -2.62 -11.00
C GLN A 143 7.55 -3.41 -9.89
N ARG A 144 8.00 -3.27 -8.65
CA ARG A 144 7.38 -3.92 -7.48
C ARG A 144 5.98 -3.40 -7.19
N THR A 145 5.79 -2.08 -7.27
CA THR A 145 4.48 -1.43 -7.16
C THR A 145 3.52 -1.97 -8.21
N ALA A 146 3.95 -2.05 -9.48
CA ALA A 146 3.15 -2.59 -10.57
C ALA A 146 2.82 -4.08 -10.38
N LYS A 147 3.74 -4.85 -9.80
CA LYS A 147 3.51 -6.24 -9.43
C LYS A 147 2.45 -6.35 -8.33
N ASN A 148 2.59 -5.60 -7.24
CA ASN A 148 1.63 -5.56 -6.13
C ASN A 148 0.22 -5.19 -6.60
N LEU A 149 0.09 -4.18 -7.48
CA LEU A 149 -1.18 -3.78 -8.10
C LEU A 149 -1.85 -4.91 -8.91
N ARG A 150 -1.07 -5.84 -9.45
CA ARG A 150 -1.55 -6.98 -10.24
C ARG A 150 -1.82 -8.22 -9.38
N SER A 151 -1.34 -8.24 -8.13
CA SER A 151 -1.56 -9.35 -7.22
C SER A 151 -3.06 -9.61 -7.01
N ASP A 152 -3.44 -10.88 -7.11
CA ASP A 152 -4.79 -11.30 -6.80
C ASP A 152 -4.92 -11.54 -5.29
N CYS A 153 -5.54 -10.60 -4.60
CA CYS A 153 -5.90 -10.71 -3.18
C CYS A 153 -7.39 -11.04 -3.01
N SER A 154 -8.05 -11.56 -4.04
CA SER A 154 -9.48 -11.88 -3.98
C SER A 154 -9.75 -13.26 -3.39
N TRP A 155 -10.98 -13.46 -2.91
CA TRP A 155 -11.43 -14.73 -2.37
C TRP A 155 -11.80 -15.77 -3.44
N ARG A 156 -11.56 -15.48 -4.73
CA ARG A 156 -12.04 -16.34 -5.83
C ARG A 156 -11.49 -17.75 -5.74
N GLU A 157 -10.19 -17.89 -5.50
CA GLU A 157 -9.55 -19.20 -5.50
C GLU A 157 -9.93 -20.01 -4.25
N SER A 158 -9.89 -19.37 -3.08
CA SER A 158 -10.37 -19.98 -1.83
C SER A 158 -11.83 -20.43 -1.95
N ALA A 159 -12.70 -19.60 -2.54
CA ALA A 159 -14.11 -19.96 -2.75
C ALA A 159 -14.29 -21.20 -3.64
N LYS A 160 -13.50 -21.35 -4.71
CA LYS A 160 -13.54 -22.56 -5.55
C LYS A 160 -13.16 -23.81 -4.76
N GLN A 161 -12.11 -23.73 -3.96
CA GLN A 161 -11.65 -24.85 -3.11
C GLN A 161 -12.72 -25.23 -2.09
N TYR A 162 -13.37 -24.24 -1.47
CA TYR A 162 -14.50 -24.49 -0.57
C TYR A 162 -15.66 -25.19 -1.28
N VAL A 163 -16.04 -24.74 -2.48
CA VAL A 163 -17.12 -25.37 -3.26
C VAL A 163 -16.77 -26.82 -3.61
N GLN A 164 -15.53 -27.09 -4.03
CA GLN A 164 -15.07 -28.45 -4.31
C GLN A 164 -15.15 -29.36 -3.07
N LEU A 165 -14.75 -28.85 -1.90
CA LEU A 165 -14.86 -29.57 -0.64
C LEU A 165 -16.33 -29.94 -0.33
N TYR A 166 -17.26 -29.00 -0.49
CA TYR A 166 -18.69 -29.25 -0.27
C TYR A 166 -19.24 -30.33 -1.19
N TYR A 167 -18.87 -30.31 -2.48
CA TYR A 167 -19.26 -31.36 -3.41
C TYR A 167 -18.66 -32.72 -3.05
N GLY A 168 -17.44 -32.76 -2.51
CA GLY A 168 -16.79 -34.00 -2.08
C GLY A 168 -17.42 -34.66 -0.85
N ILE A 169 -18.13 -33.91 0.00
CA ILE A 169 -18.83 -34.45 1.19
C ILE A 169 -20.30 -34.77 0.87
N SER A 170 -20.85 -34.19 -0.20
CA SER A 170 -22.25 -34.40 -0.61
C SER A 170 -22.44 -35.57 -1.57
N ALA A 171 -21.36 -36.22 -2.01
CA ALA A 171 -21.35 -37.41 -2.86
C ALA A 171 -21.12 -38.67 -2.01
#